data_AF-A0A8J8BMY4-F1
#
_entry.id   AF-A0A8J8BMY4-F1
#
_cell.length_a   1.000
_cell.length_b   1.000
_cell.length_c   1.000
_cell.angle_alpha   90.00
_cell.angle_beta   90.00
_cell.angle_gamma   90.00
#
_symmetry.space_group_name_H-M   'P 1'
#
loop_
_entity.id
_entity.type
_entity.pdbx_description
1 polymer ?
#
loop_
_entity_poly.entity_id
_entity_poly.type
_entity_poly.pdbx_seq_one_letter_code
_entity_poly.pdbx_strand_id
1 'polypeptide(L)'
;AKDTGYSKSTVCNMLVFIERFADVRRFQKPGSKKVYFECLHDMKMIQRKKMEEFTKFVKSMSATLDESDRKLAREKGEDTKKIRSYLSEWRSAFGKFNLVASFIEKIMELKR
;
A
#
# COMPACT_ATOMS: atom_id res chain seq x y z
N ALA A 1 -6.71 -11.63 21.06
CA ALA A 1 -6.08 -11.59 22.40
C ALA A 1 -5.23 -12.83 22.60
N LYS A 2 -5.81 -14.04 22.78
CA LYS A 2 -5.02 -15.29 22.89
C LYS A 2 -4.10 -15.52 21.69
N ASP A 3 -4.64 -15.37 20.48
CA ASP A 3 -3.87 -15.67 19.25
C ASP A 3 -2.91 -14.55 18.84
N THR A 4 -3.08 -13.35 19.41
CA THR A 4 -2.36 -12.14 19.01
C THR A 4 -1.26 -11.75 19.98
N GLY A 5 -1.16 -12.38 21.15
CA GLY A 5 -0.25 -11.99 22.24
C GLY A 5 -0.61 -10.67 22.95
N TYR A 6 -1.39 -9.80 22.32
CA TYR A 6 -1.83 -8.53 22.91
C TYR A 6 -2.94 -8.65 23.97
N SER A 7 -2.94 -7.67 24.88
CA SER A 7 -3.98 -7.50 25.91
C SER A 7 -5.39 -7.33 25.29
N LYS A 8 -6.43 -7.70 26.04
CA LYS A 8 -7.82 -7.55 25.58
C LYS A 8 -8.19 -6.09 25.28
N SER A 9 -7.73 -5.14 26.10
CA SER A 9 -8.00 -3.71 25.90
C SER A 9 -7.34 -3.18 24.64
N THR A 10 -6.08 -3.55 24.38
CA THR A 10 -5.37 -3.19 23.14
C THR A 10 -6.11 -3.69 21.91
N VAL A 11 -6.53 -4.96 21.92
CA VAL A 11 -7.28 -5.57 20.81
C VAL A 11 -8.62 -4.87 20.59
N CYS A 12 -9.37 -4.58 21.66
CA CYS A 12 -10.65 -3.85 21.54
C CYS A 12 -10.47 -2.43 20.98
N ASN A 13 -9.47 -1.69 21.47
CA ASN A 13 -9.21 -0.33 20.99
C ASN A 13 -8.83 -0.34 19.50
N MET A 14 -7.96 -1.27 19.09
CA MET A 14 -7.61 -1.43 17.67
C MET A 14 -8.81 -1.84 16.82
N LEU A 15 -9.68 -2.72 17.30
CA LEU A 15 -10.88 -3.13 16.55
C LEU A 15 -11.87 -1.97 16.37
N VAL A 16 -11.98 -1.05 17.32
CA VAL A 16 -12.79 0.18 17.14
C VAL A 16 -12.17 1.10 16.08
N PHE A 17 -10.84 1.20 16.00
CA PHE A 17 -10.18 1.92 14.91
C PHE A 17 -10.40 1.21 13.57
N ILE A 18 -10.23 -0.10 13.52
CA ILE A 18 -10.38 -0.91 12.31
C ILE A 18 -11.84 -0.91 11.82
N GLU A 19 -12.85 -0.90 12.71
CA GLU A 19 -14.26 -0.72 12.34
C GLU A 19 -14.51 0.62 11.61
N ARG A 20 -13.77 1.68 11.94
CA ARG A 20 -13.94 3.02 11.34
C ARG A 20 -13.17 3.20 10.04
N PHE A 21 -12.05 2.51 9.88
CA PHE A 21 -11.14 2.67 8.74
C PHE A 21 -11.12 1.49 7.78
N ALA A 22 -11.70 0.36 8.18
CA ALA A 22 -11.60 -0.90 7.47
C ALA A 22 -12.92 -1.68 7.48
N ASP A 23 -12.83 -2.89 6.95
CA ASP A 23 -13.94 -3.70 6.50
C ASP A 23 -14.48 -4.64 7.57
N VAL A 24 -14.62 -4.15 8.80
CA VAL A 24 -15.03 -4.97 9.95
C VAL A 24 -16.33 -4.45 10.52
N ARG A 25 -17.34 -5.33 10.62
CA ARG A 25 -18.63 -5.03 11.23
C ARG A 25 -18.67 -5.52 12.67
N ARG A 26 -19.05 -4.63 13.58
CA ARG A 26 -19.41 -4.98 14.94
C ARG A 26 -20.85 -5.45 15.02
N PHE A 27 -21.11 -6.51 15.76
CA PHE A 27 -22.47 -6.98 16.04
C PHE A 27 -22.60 -7.62 17.43
N GLN A 28 -23.82 -7.72 17.92
CA GLN A 28 -24.18 -8.44 19.14
C GLN A 28 -25.18 -9.54 18.81
N LYS A 29 -24.97 -10.73 19.36
CA LYS A 29 -25.93 -11.83 19.21
C LYS A 29 -27.11 -11.61 20.17
N PRO A 30 -28.35 -11.90 19.77
CA PRO A 30 -29.50 -11.85 20.67
C PRO A 30 -29.24 -12.63 21.97
N GLY A 31 -29.54 -12.02 23.12
CA GLY A 31 -29.34 -12.63 24.44
C GLY A 31 -27.90 -12.62 24.98
N SER A 32 -26.92 -12.09 24.25
CA SER A 32 -25.52 -12.00 24.71
C SER A 32 -25.11 -10.56 25.01
N LYS A 33 -24.42 -10.34 26.13
CA LYS A 33 -23.73 -9.06 26.43
C LYS A 33 -22.39 -8.91 25.71
N LYS A 34 -21.92 -9.95 25.01
CA LYS A 34 -20.63 -9.95 24.31
C LYS A 34 -20.73 -9.28 22.94
N VAL A 35 -19.68 -8.56 22.59
CA VAL A 35 -19.51 -7.92 21.27
C VAL A 35 -18.68 -8.83 20.38
N TYR A 36 -19.10 -8.97 19.13
CA TYR A 36 -18.42 -9.73 18.08
C TYR A 36 -18.05 -8.80 16.94
N PHE A 37 -17.01 -9.19 16.20
CA PHE A 37 -16.51 -8.48 15.03
C PHE A 37 -16.36 -9.49 13.89
N GLU A 38 -16.81 -9.10 12.70
CA GLU A 38 -16.75 -9.91 11.48
C GLU A 38 -16.11 -9.08 10.37
N CYS A 39 -15.11 -9.62 9.69
CA CYS A 39 -14.59 -9.00 8.48
C CYS A 39 -15.62 -9.19 7.36
N LEU A 40 -16.12 -8.09 6.81
CA LEU A 40 -17.08 -8.06 5.70
C LEU A 40 -16.45 -8.53 4.39
N HIS A 41 -15.15 -8.29 4.21
CA HIS A 41 -14.44 -8.66 2.99
C HIS A 41 -13.12 -9.40 3.31
N ASP A 42 -12.68 -10.23 2.38
CA ASP A 42 -11.38 -10.90 2.48
C ASP A 42 -10.25 -9.87 2.40
N MET A 43 -9.67 -9.56 3.55
CA MET A 43 -8.57 -8.60 3.67
C MET A 43 -7.37 -8.97 2.79
N LYS A 44 -7.14 -10.25 2.49
CA LYS A 44 -6.09 -10.67 1.56
C LYS A 44 -6.41 -10.25 0.13
N MET A 45 -7.69 -10.34 -0.26
CA MET A 45 -8.15 -9.87 -1.57
C MET A 45 -8.03 -8.35 -1.69
N ILE A 46 -8.40 -7.60 -0.65
CA ILE A 46 -8.26 -6.13 -0.63
C ILE A 46 -6.78 -5.73 -0.70
N GLN A 47 -5.92 -6.34 0.12
CA GLN A 47 -4.48 -6.08 0.10
C GLN A 47 -3.87 -6.37 -1.28
N ARG A 48 -4.28 -7.48 -1.92
CA ARG A 48 -3.83 -7.81 -3.27
C ARG A 48 -4.24 -6.75 -4.29
N LYS A 49 -5.52 -6.37 -4.31
CA LYS A 49 -6.03 -5.33 -5.22
C LYS A 49 -5.31 -4.00 -5.02
N LYS A 50 -5.08 -3.60 -3.77
CA LYS A 50 -4.32 -2.38 -3.44
C LYS A 50 -2.86 -2.46 -3.89
N MET A 51 -2.24 -3.62 -3.77
CA MET A 51 -0.88 -3.84 -4.25
C MET A 51 -0.79 -3.81 -5.78
N GLU A 52 -1.77 -4.37 -6.48
CA GLU A 52 -1.86 -4.30 -7.95
C GLU A 52 -2.05 -2.84 -8.41
N GLU A 53 -2.93 -2.07 -7.75
CA GLU A 53 -3.11 -0.64 -8.00
C GLU A 53 -1.81 0.14 -7.78
N PHE A 54 -1.12 -0.11 -6.66
CA PHE A 54 0.17 0.51 -6.35
C PHE A 54 1.24 0.18 -7.39
N THR A 55 1.36 -1.09 -7.79
CA THR A 55 2.33 -1.54 -8.79
C THR A 55 2.06 -0.92 -10.16
N LYS A 56 0.79 -0.82 -10.58
CA LYS A 56 0.40 -0.11 -11.80
C LYS A 56 0.78 1.37 -11.74
N PHE A 57 0.54 2.02 -10.60
CA PHE A 57 0.90 3.42 -10.39
C PHE A 57 2.42 3.64 -10.50
N VAL A 58 3.24 2.84 -9.83
CA VAL A 58 4.70 2.96 -9.88
C VAL A 58 5.23 2.72 -11.30
N LYS A 59 4.69 1.73 -12.03
CA LYS A 59 5.06 1.48 -13.44
C LYS A 59 4.69 2.66 -14.34
N SER A 60 3.50 3.21 -14.18
CA SER A 60 3.05 4.40 -14.93
C SER A 60 3.94 5.60 -14.68
N MET A 61 4.25 5.91 -13.42
CA MET A 61 5.15 7.00 -13.06
C MET A 61 6.56 6.80 -13.60
N SER A 62 7.08 5.58 -13.56
CA SER A 62 8.40 5.25 -14.14
C SER A 62 8.43 5.48 -15.65
N ALA A 63 7.38 5.07 -16.38
CA ALA A 63 7.27 5.31 -17.81
C ALA A 63 7.18 6.80 -18.16
N THR A 64 6.43 7.59 -17.37
CA THR A 64 6.36 9.04 -17.53
C THR A 64 7.73 9.70 -17.34
N LEU A 65 8.51 9.26 -16.34
CA LEU A 65 9.88 9.76 -16.12
C LEU A 65 10.79 9.44 -17.31
N ASP A 66 10.71 8.22 -17.84
CA ASP A 66 11.47 7.81 -19.03
C ASP A 66 11.12 8.67 -20.26
N GLU A 67 9.85 9.01 -20.43
CA GLU A 67 9.39 9.89 -21.51
C GLU A 67 9.88 11.33 -21.31
N SER A 68 9.82 11.85 -20.09
CA SER A 68 10.37 13.17 -19.74
C SER A 68 11.87 13.25 -20.04
N ASP A 69 12.64 12.22 -19.69
CA ASP A 69 14.06 12.14 -20.02
C ASP A 69 14.32 12.17 -21.54
N ARG A 70 13.52 11.43 -22.32
CA ARG A 70 13.64 11.42 -23.79
C ARG A 70 13.35 12.78 -24.40
N LYS A 71 12.32 13.48 -23.91
CA LYS A 71 11.95 14.83 -24.37
C LYS A 71 13.07 15.83 -24.08
N LEU A 72 13.63 15.77 -22.88
CA LEU A 72 14.70 16.67 -22.45
C LEU A 72 16.08 16.31 -23.01
N ALA A 73 16.26 15.14 -23.64
CA ALA A 73 17.55 14.68 -24.16
C ALA A 73 18.17 15.64 -25.19
N ARG A 74 17.33 16.34 -25.97
CA ARG A 74 17.75 17.26 -27.03
C ARG A 74 17.84 18.72 -26.58
N GLU A 75 17.28 19.05 -25.42
CA GLU A 75 17.33 20.40 -24.88
C GLU A 75 18.64 20.68 -24.15
N LYS A 76 19.18 21.88 -24.36
CA LYS A 76 20.37 22.37 -23.69
C LYS A 76 20.01 23.70 -23.01
N GLY A 77 20.12 23.75 -21.70
CA GLY A 77 19.80 24.91 -20.89
C GLY A 77 20.09 24.64 -19.42
N GLU A 78 20.30 25.70 -18.65
CA GLU A 78 20.52 25.59 -17.21
C GLU A 78 19.26 25.07 -16.48
N ASP A 79 18.09 25.46 -16.96
CA ASP A 79 16.80 24.94 -16.49
C ASP A 79 16.63 23.45 -16.82
N THR A 80 17.06 23.01 -18.00
CA THR A 80 17.06 21.58 -18.37
C THR A 80 17.93 20.76 -17.41
N LYS A 81 19.06 21.29 -16.94
CA LYS A 81 19.90 20.61 -15.93
C LYS A 81 19.17 20.45 -14.60
N LYS A 82 18.48 21.50 -14.13
CA LYS A 82 17.68 21.44 -12.89
C LYS A 82 16.56 20.40 -13.01
N ILE A 83 15.83 20.41 -14.13
CA ILE A 83 14.74 19.44 -14.37
C ILE A 83 15.29 18.01 -14.40
N ARG A 84 16.43 17.76 -15.05
CA ARG A 84 17.09 16.43 -15.03
C ARG A 84 17.49 15.98 -13.63
N SER A 85 17.96 16.91 -12.78
CA SER A 85 18.26 16.60 -11.38
C SER A 85 17.02 16.15 -10.62
N TYR A 86 15.90 16.88 -10.74
CA TYR A 86 14.64 16.48 -10.13
C TYR A 86 14.13 15.13 -10.64
N LEU A 87 14.19 14.89 -11.96
CA LEU A 87 13.79 13.61 -12.54
C LEU A 87 14.64 12.44 -12.01
N SER A 88 15.94 12.66 -11.79
CA SER A 88 16.84 11.66 -11.22
C SER A 88 16.46 11.29 -9.78
N GLU A 89 16.14 12.28 -8.94
CA GLU A 89 15.68 12.06 -7.57
C GLU A 89 14.37 11.25 -7.54
N TRP A 90 13.40 11.64 -8.38
CA TRP A 90 12.15 10.91 -8.53
C TRP A 90 12.37 9.48 -9.01
N ARG A 91 13.27 9.26 -9.97
CA ARG A 91 13.60 7.92 -10.47
C ARG A 91 14.23 7.04 -9.38
N SER A 92 15.10 7.61 -8.56
CA SER A 92 15.66 6.92 -7.40
C SER A 92 14.57 6.53 -6.38
N ALA A 93 13.64 7.44 -6.09
CA ALA A 93 12.51 7.17 -5.21
C ALA A 93 11.58 6.07 -5.75
N PHE A 94 11.19 6.15 -7.03
CA PHE A 94 10.36 5.12 -7.67
C PHE A 94 11.07 3.79 -7.85
N GLY A 95 12.39 3.78 -8.04
CA GLY A 95 13.21 2.57 -8.01
C GLY A 95 13.09 1.83 -6.66
N LYS A 96 13.13 2.57 -5.55
CA LYS A 96 12.91 1.99 -4.20
C LYS A 96 11.49 1.46 -4.05
N PHE A 97 10.47 2.18 -4.55
CA PHE A 97 9.09 1.70 -4.52
C PHE A 97 8.88 0.43 -5.36
N ASN A 98 9.53 0.31 -6.51
CA ASN A 98 9.52 -0.93 -7.31
C ASN A 98 10.16 -2.11 -6.56
N LEU A 99 11.27 -1.88 -5.86
CA LEU A 99 11.90 -2.91 -5.03
C LEU A 99 10.96 -3.38 -3.91
N VAL A 100 10.29 -2.43 -3.24
CA VAL A 100 9.31 -2.76 -2.19
C VAL A 100 8.10 -3.52 -2.77
N ALA A 101 7.55 -3.08 -3.91
CA ALA A 101 6.44 -3.76 -4.57
C ALA A 101 6.79 -5.22 -4.93
N SER A 102 7.95 -5.44 -5.57
CA SER A 102 8.41 -6.78 -5.95
C SER A 102 8.72 -7.68 -4.75
N PHE A 103 9.26 -7.13 -3.66
CA PHE A 103 9.47 -7.86 -2.42
C PHE A 103 8.14 -8.31 -1.79
N ILE A 104 7.14 -7.43 -1.77
CA ILE A 104 5.82 -7.74 -1.22
C ILE A 104 5.09 -8.78 -2.08
N GLU A 105 5.13 -8.67 -3.41
CA GLU A 105 4.59 -9.70 -4.33
C GLU A 105 5.19 -11.08 -4.00
N LYS A 106 6.51 -11.16 -3.85
CA LYS A 106 7.21 -12.41 -3.53
C LYS A 106 6.82 -13.00 -2.16
N ILE A 107 6.60 -12.16 -1.14
CA ILE A 107 6.10 -12.61 0.16
C ILE A 107 4.67 -13.17 0.04
N MET A 108 3.81 -12.53 -0.76
CA MET A 108 2.43 -12.97 -0.95
C MET A 108 2.37 -14.32 -1.69
N GLU A 109 3.29 -14.59 -2.63
CA GLU A 109 3.41 -15.87 -3.32
C GLU A 109 3.89 -17.00 -2.41
N LEU A 110 4.85 -16.73 -1.52
CA LEU A 110 5.39 -17.71 -0.56
C LEU A 110 4.39 -18.15 0.53
N LYS A 111 3.28 -17.43 0.71
CA LYS A 111 2.24 -17.75 1.70
C LYS A 111 1.05 -18.51 1.11
N ARG A 112 1.18 -19.05 -0.11
CA ARG A 112 0.27 -20.08 -0.67
C ARG A 112 0.66 -21.45 -0.17
#